data_AF-A0A933WNB3-F1
#
_entry.id   AF-A0A933WNB3-F1
#
_cell.length_a   1.000
_cell.length_b   1.000
_cell.length_c   1.000
_cell.angle_alpha   90.00
_cell.angle_beta   90.00
_cell.angle_gamma   90.00
#
_symmetry.space_group_name_H-M   'P 1'
#
loop_
_entity.id
_entity.type
_entity.pdbx_description
1 polymer ?
#
loop_
_entity_poly.entity_id
_entity_poly.type
_entity_poly.pdbx_seq_one_letter_code
_entity_poly.pdbx_strand_id
1 'polypeptide(L)'
;MGRIAVIASFLLCCLFFGISHAQEKEHVYAPHPHKHKQYAKVKNPIPMGEQTIKKGAELYEKHCIGCHGKAGKAGGRLALAKAVYVHGDTDGEIFHVISDGIKGTPMRAFNKDLTKDMQWNLVNYVKSLITTDSAGGKAIERPGKQIRRINLKGYTLTYHLLDLSEQAEMMKTMGGHSVLGMKKSPDITNHLMVYIENSDGKVMQGDVAFLLIGPDGKDFRTMTMGMYGGYGADINMKLKGVYTIKAKIVIESRDIVRLEDEFTFQMN
;
A
#
# COMPACT_ATOMS: atom_id res chain seq x y z
N MET A 1 -60.80 -35.66 -59.87
CA MET A 1 -59.41 -36.10 -59.67
C MET A 1 -58.48 -34.98 -60.13
N GLY A 2 -57.47 -34.61 -59.33
CA GLY A 2 -56.31 -33.85 -59.84
C GLY A 2 -56.25 -32.34 -59.56
N ARG A 3 -56.16 -31.98 -58.27
CA ARG A 3 -55.41 -30.86 -57.64
C ARG A 3 -55.06 -29.60 -58.46
N ILE A 4 -55.67 -28.50 -58.01
CA ILE A 4 -55.35 -27.08 -58.17
C ILE A 4 -53.93 -26.78 -57.67
N ALA A 5 -53.13 -26.03 -58.45
CA ALA A 5 -51.97 -25.31 -57.94
C ALA A 5 -51.98 -23.88 -58.52
N VAL A 6 -52.53 -22.96 -57.71
CA VAL A 6 -52.47 -21.52 -57.94
C VAL A 6 -51.05 -21.06 -57.60
N ILE A 7 -50.32 -20.53 -58.57
CA ILE A 7 -49.03 -19.87 -58.36
C ILE A 7 -49.33 -18.48 -57.77
N ALA A 8 -49.37 -18.42 -56.45
CA ALA A 8 -49.48 -17.17 -55.71
C ALA A 8 -48.12 -16.46 -55.69
N SER A 9 -48.06 -15.35 -56.42
CA SER A 9 -47.02 -14.32 -56.33
C SER A 9 -46.92 -13.84 -54.88
N PHE A 10 -45.87 -14.24 -54.16
CA PHE A 10 -45.51 -13.63 -52.88
C PHE A 10 -44.32 -12.71 -53.10
N LEU A 11 -44.65 -11.43 -53.30
CA LEU A 11 -43.74 -10.32 -53.06
C LEU A 11 -43.01 -10.56 -51.73
N LEU A 12 -41.70 -10.70 -51.82
CA LEU A 12 -40.79 -10.65 -50.68
C LEU A 12 -40.79 -9.20 -50.15
N CYS A 13 -41.83 -8.86 -49.40
CA CYS A 13 -41.82 -7.68 -48.54
C CYS A 13 -40.86 -7.99 -47.40
N CYS A 14 -39.60 -7.63 -47.58
CA CYS A 14 -38.60 -7.57 -46.52
C CYS A 14 -39.13 -6.63 -45.43
N LEU A 15 -39.89 -7.20 -44.50
CA LEU A 15 -40.15 -6.60 -43.20
C LEU A 15 -38.79 -6.49 -42.52
N PHE A 16 -38.13 -5.36 -42.73
CA PHE A 16 -37.13 -4.82 -41.83
C PHE A 16 -37.82 -4.58 -40.48
N PHE A 17 -38.05 -5.65 -39.73
CA PHE A 17 -38.10 -5.57 -38.28
C PHE A 17 -36.68 -5.21 -37.87
N GLY A 18 -36.41 -3.90 -37.88
CA GLY A 18 -35.26 -3.33 -37.23
C GLY A 18 -35.32 -3.81 -35.79
N ILE A 19 -34.48 -4.79 -35.46
CA ILE A 19 -34.15 -5.08 -34.07
C ILE A 19 -33.45 -3.81 -33.60
N SER A 20 -34.23 -2.90 -33.02
CA SER A 20 -33.75 -1.81 -32.19
C SER A 20 -32.96 -2.45 -31.06
N HIS A 21 -31.70 -2.75 -31.34
CA HIS A 21 -30.67 -2.81 -30.33
C HIS A 21 -30.58 -1.38 -29.81
N ALA A 22 -31.44 -1.07 -28.84
CA ALA A 22 -31.15 -0.01 -27.89
C ALA A 22 -29.86 -0.44 -27.21
N GLN A 23 -28.74 -0.06 -27.83
CA GLN A 23 -27.44 -0.05 -27.19
C GLN A 23 -27.61 0.99 -26.08
N GLU A 24 -27.95 0.51 -24.89
CA GLU A 24 -27.80 1.27 -23.66
C GLU A 24 -26.35 1.74 -23.69
N LYS A 25 -26.16 3.03 -23.98
CA LYS A 25 -24.87 3.66 -23.83
C LYS A 25 -24.60 3.58 -22.34
N GLU A 26 -23.88 2.54 -21.94
CA GLU A 26 -23.28 2.45 -20.62
C GLU A 26 -22.48 3.74 -20.50
N HIS A 27 -23.04 4.67 -19.74
CA HIS A 27 -22.39 5.93 -19.45
C HIS A 27 -21.26 5.55 -18.51
N VAL A 28 -20.14 5.11 -19.09
CA VAL A 28 -18.88 4.93 -18.39
C VAL A 28 -18.53 6.33 -17.90
N TYR A 29 -19.00 6.67 -16.69
CA TYR A 29 -18.57 7.86 -15.99
C TYR A 29 -17.07 7.67 -15.79
N ALA A 30 -16.26 8.19 -16.70
CA ALA A 30 -14.82 8.26 -16.49
C ALA A 30 -14.63 8.97 -15.14
N PRO A 31 -14.02 8.32 -14.13
CA PRO A 31 -13.93 8.89 -12.79
C PRO A 31 -13.22 10.23 -12.91
N HIS A 32 -13.96 11.31 -12.73
CA HIS A 32 -13.35 12.61 -12.54
C HIS A 32 -12.68 12.57 -11.16
N PRO A 33 -11.36 12.81 -11.05
CA PRO A 33 -10.70 12.80 -9.76
C PRO A 33 -11.29 13.91 -8.88
N HIS A 34 -11.98 13.50 -7.82
CA HIS A 34 -12.57 14.40 -6.84
C HIS A 34 -11.57 14.60 -5.70
N LYS A 35 -10.48 15.33 -6.00
CA LYS A 35 -9.47 15.67 -4.99
C LYS A 35 -10.05 16.64 -3.95
N HIS A 36 -9.79 16.37 -2.68
CA HIS A 36 -10.21 17.24 -1.59
C HIS A 36 -9.10 18.24 -1.25
N LYS A 37 -8.84 19.17 -2.17
CA LYS A 37 -7.68 20.10 -2.14
C LYS A 37 -7.48 20.84 -0.82
N GLN A 38 -8.55 21.12 -0.08
CA GLN A 38 -8.48 21.77 1.23
C GLN A 38 -7.76 20.92 2.29
N TYR A 39 -7.80 19.58 2.17
CA TYR A 39 -7.10 18.66 3.07
C TYR A 39 -5.73 18.23 2.53
N ALA A 40 -5.37 18.61 1.30
CA ALA A 40 -4.11 18.20 0.68
C ALA A 40 -2.86 18.58 1.51
N LYS A 41 -2.94 19.66 2.29
CA LYS A 41 -1.85 20.14 3.15
C LYS A 41 -1.88 19.57 4.57
N VAL A 42 -2.93 18.87 4.96
CA VAL A 42 -3.02 18.25 6.30
C VAL A 42 -2.05 17.07 6.34
N LYS A 43 -1.14 17.11 7.31
CA LYS A 43 -0.14 16.06 7.55
C LYS A 43 -0.65 15.08 8.59
N ASN A 44 -0.30 13.80 8.44
CA ASN A 44 -0.56 12.83 9.49
C ASN A 44 0.28 13.18 10.73
N PRO A 45 -0.34 13.46 11.90
CA PRO A 45 0.40 13.70 13.15
C PRO A 45 0.96 12.41 13.74
N ILE A 46 0.49 11.23 13.30
CA ILE A 46 1.00 9.92 13.70
C ILE A 46 1.96 9.43 12.61
N PRO A 47 3.28 9.42 12.87
CA PRO A 47 4.25 8.92 11.92
C PRO A 47 3.93 7.49 11.53
N MET A 48 4.20 7.17 10.28
CA MET A 48 4.05 5.80 9.81
C MET A 48 5.22 4.95 10.31
N GLY A 49 4.88 3.81 10.91
CA GLY A 49 5.82 2.82 11.42
C GLY A 49 5.09 1.50 11.68
N GLU A 50 5.83 0.41 11.90
CA GLU A 50 5.29 -0.96 11.98
C GLU A 50 4.09 -1.06 12.93
N GLN A 51 4.20 -0.50 14.14
CA GLN A 51 3.11 -0.53 15.12
C GLN A 51 1.84 0.18 14.62
N THR A 52 1.99 1.33 13.95
CA THR A 52 0.85 2.13 13.45
C THR A 52 0.20 1.46 12.25
N ILE A 53 1.00 0.86 11.37
CA ILE A 53 0.53 0.04 10.24
C ILE A 53 -0.19 -1.20 10.77
N LYS A 54 0.34 -1.88 11.78
CA LYS A 54 -0.31 -3.06 12.40
C LYS A 54 -1.66 -2.69 13.02
N LYS A 55 -1.73 -1.60 13.80
CA LYS A 55 -2.99 -1.08 14.34
C LYS A 55 -3.98 -0.73 13.22
N GLY A 56 -3.50 -0.09 12.15
CA GLY A 56 -4.30 0.20 10.96
C GLY A 56 -4.80 -1.05 10.26
N ALA A 57 -3.98 -2.10 10.16
CA ALA A 57 -4.33 -3.38 9.57
C ALA A 57 -5.46 -4.07 10.36
N GLU A 58 -5.36 -4.09 11.69
CA GLU A 58 -6.39 -4.66 12.58
C GLU A 58 -7.73 -3.92 12.43
N LEU A 59 -7.71 -2.59 12.29
CA LEU A 59 -8.90 -1.78 12.02
C LEU A 59 -9.45 -2.04 10.61
N TYR A 60 -8.58 -2.13 9.62
CA TYR A 60 -8.95 -2.39 8.24
C TYR A 60 -9.65 -3.75 8.08
N GLU A 61 -9.14 -4.78 8.75
CA GLU A 61 -9.74 -6.11 8.75
C GLU A 61 -11.15 -6.10 9.34
N LYS A 62 -11.40 -5.29 10.37
CA LYS A 62 -12.73 -5.17 10.99
C LYS A 62 -13.72 -4.34 10.18
N HIS A 63 -13.25 -3.33 9.46
CA HIS A 63 -14.12 -2.26 8.95
C HIS A 63 -14.11 -2.09 7.44
N CYS A 64 -13.04 -2.45 6.75
CA CYS A 64 -12.80 -2.07 5.36
C CYS A 64 -12.75 -3.28 4.41
N ILE A 65 -12.34 -4.45 4.91
CA ILE A 65 -12.11 -5.65 4.09
C ILE A 65 -13.35 -6.08 3.29
N GLY A 66 -14.55 -5.89 3.83
CA GLY A 66 -15.80 -6.31 3.21
C GLY A 66 -16.06 -5.68 1.84
N CYS A 67 -15.50 -4.49 1.58
CA CYS A 67 -15.61 -3.81 0.28
C CYS A 67 -14.27 -3.71 -0.44
N HIS A 68 -13.19 -3.42 0.29
CA HIS A 68 -11.87 -3.14 -0.30
C HIS A 68 -10.96 -4.37 -0.43
N GLY A 69 -11.42 -5.53 0.05
CA GLY A 69 -10.70 -6.80 -0.07
C GLY A 69 -9.48 -6.87 0.85
N LYS A 70 -8.92 -8.08 1.00
CA LYS A 70 -7.72 -8.29 1.82
C LYS A 70 -6.56 -7.47 1.25
N ALA A 71 -5.89 -6.69 2.09
CA ALA A 71 -4.79 -5.80 1.69
C ALA A 71 -5.14 -4.85 0.53
N GLY A 72 -6.37 -4.35 0.45
CA GLY A 72 -6.79 -3.39 -0.57
C GLY A 72 -6.95 -3.97 -1.98
N LYS A 73 -6.99 -5.30 -2.11
CA LYS A 73 -6.98 -6.01 -3.41
C LYS A 73 -8.37 -6.26 -4.02
N ALA A 74 -9.39 -5.50 -3.63
CA ALA A 74 -10.67 -5.54 -4.35
C ALA A 74 -10.50 -5.09 -5.82
N GLY A 75 -11.44 -5.46 -6.68
CA GLY A 75 -11.42 -5.09 -8.10
C GLY A 75 -11.83 -3.64 -8.37
N GLY A 76 -11.48 -3.15 -9.56
CA GLY A 76 -12.01 -1.89 -10.09
C GLY A 76 -11.72 -0.67 -9.21
N ARG A 77 -12.76 0.13 -8.92
CA ARG A 77 -12.66 1.37 -8.13
C ARG A 77 -12.48 1.15 -6.63
N LEU A 78 -12.65 -0.08 -6.14
CA LEU A 78 -12.52 -0.43 -4.73
C LEU A 78 -11.09 -0.83 -4.36
N ALA A 79 -10.23 -1.06 -5.35
CA ALA A 79 -8.82 -1.36 -5.14
C ALA A 79 -8.10 -0.19 -4.46
N LEU A 80 -7.53 -0.42 -3.28
CA LEU A 80 -6.72 0.54 -2.54
C LEU A 80 -5.21 0.30 -2.73
N ALA A 81 -4.80 -0.88 -3.17
CA ALA A 81 -3.41 -1.18 -3.50
C ALA A 81 -2.99 -0.59 -4.87
N LYS A 82 -3.34 0.67 -5.13
CA LYS A 82 -3.07 1.38 -6.40
C LYS A 82 -2.25 2.63 -6.15
N ALA A 83 -1.46 3.02 -7.15
CA ALA A 83 -0.67 4.26 -7.10
C ALA A 83 -1.51 5.55 -7.16
N VAL A 84 -2.76 5.47 -7.67
CA VAL A 84 -3.63 6.63 -7.86
C VAL A 84 -4.98 6.41 -7.20
N TYR A 85 -5.33 7.32 -6.29
CA TYR A 85 -6.65 7.39 -5.66
C TYR A 85 -7.53 8.45 -6.34
N VAL A 86 -8.78 8.07 -6.65
CA VAL A 86 -9.76 8.97 -7.29
C VAL A 86 -10.14 10.14 -6.37
N HIS A 87 -10.05 9.95 -5.06
CA HIS A 87 -10.41 10.93 -4.04
C HIS A 87 -9.21 11.63 -3.39
N GLY A 88 -8.02 11.53 -3.99
CA GLY A 88 -6.81 12.15 -3.46
C GLY A 88 -5.90 11.19 -2.69
N ASP A 89 -4.61 11.51 -2.69
CA ASP A 89 -3.50 10.64 -2.33
C ASP A 89 -2.63 11.18 -1.19
N THR A 90 -2.96 12.37 -0.69
CA THR A 90 -2.30 12.90 0.52
C THR A 90 -2.90 12.28 1.78
N ASP A 91 -2.14 12.33 2.88
CA ASP A 91 -2.59 11.83 4.18
C ASP A 91 -3.93 12.45 4.60
N GLY A 92 -4.05 13.78 4.46
CA GLY A 92 -5.26 14.52 4.80
C GLY A 92 -6.46 14.20 3.92
N GLU A 93 -6.25 13.97 2.62
CA GLU A 93 -7.33 13.57 1.71
C GLU A 93 -7.86 12.18 2.06
N ILE A 94 -6.96 11.21 2.31
CA ILE A 94 -7.34 9.86 2.74
C ILE A 94 -8.05 9.91 4.11
N PHE A 95 -7.53 10.70 5.06
CA PHE A 95 -8.17 10.90 6.36
C PHE A 95 -9.59 11.44 6.22
N HIS A 96 -9.80 12.44 5.35
CA HIS A 96 -11.13 13.00 5.12
C HIS A 96 -12.09 11.97 4.55
N VAL A 97 -11.64 11.16 3.57
CA VAL A 97 -12.45 10.08 2.99
C VAL A 97 -12.84 9.04 4.04
N ILE A 98 -11.93 8.67 4.95
CA ILE A 98 -12.23 7.76 6.06
C ILE A 98 -13.19 8.42 7.06
N SER A 99 -12.93 9.67 7.44
CA SER A 99 -13.71 10.41 8.42
C SER A 99 -15.15 10.59 7.97
N ASP A 100 -15.36 11.12 6.77
CA ASP A 100 -16.64 11.65 6.32
C ASP A 100 -17.33 10.76 5.29
N GLY A 101 -16.63 9.71 4.82
CA GLY A 101 -17.11 8.86 3.75
C GLY A 101 -17.19 9.59 2.41
N ILE A 102 -17.84 8.96 1.43
CA ILE A 102 -18.08 9.56 0.12
C ILE A 102 -19.58 9.53 -0.14
N LYS A 103 -20.20 10.73 -0.13
CA LYS A 103 -21.64 10.90 -0.34
C LYS A 103 -22.08 10.26 -1.67
N GLY A 104 -23.15 9.47 -1.62
CA GLY A 104 -23.67 8.75 -2.79
C GLY A 104 -22.94 7.46 -3.12
N THR A 105 -22.06 6.97 -2.23
CA THR A 105 -21.38 5.68 -2.38
C THR A 105 -21.54 4.81 -1.12
N PRO A 106 -21.22 3.51 -1.18
CA PRO A 106 -21.16 2.65 0.00
C PRO A 106 -20.05 2.99 1.01
N MET A 107 -19.09 3.86 0.65
CA MET A 107 -18.02 4.27 1.56
C MET A 107 -18.59 5.20 2.64
N ARG A 108 -18.97 4.62 3.77
CA ARG A 108 -19.56 5.33 4.92
C ARG A 108 -18.53 6.15 5.70
N ALA A 109 -19.01 7.12 6.46
CA ALA A 109 -18.23 7.87 7.44
C ALA A 109 -17.83 6.98 8.63
N PHE A 110 -16.61 7.18 9.15
CA PHE A 110 -16.11 6.52 10.36
C PHE A 110 -15.85 7.49 11.53
N ASN A 111 -16.10 8.79 11.36
CA ASN A 111 -15.88 9.81 12.39
C ASN A 111 -16.68 9.60 13.70
N LYS A 112 -17.75 8.80 13.67
CA LYS A 112 -18.52 8.41 14.86
C LYS A 112 -18.10 7.09 15.50
N ASP A 113 -17.40 6.24 14.75
CA ASP A 113 -17.04 4.89 15.18
C ASP A 113 -15.57 4.78 15.61
N LEU A 114 -14.71 5.61 15.02
CA LEU A 114 -13.26 5.56 15.19
C LEU A 114 -12.73 6.89 15.70
N THR A 115 -11.84 6.84 16.69
CA THR A 115 -11.11 8.03 17.13
C THR A 115 -10.21 8.56 16.01
N LYS A 116 -9.79 9.84 16.11
CA LYS A 116 -8.88 10.43 15.12
C LYS A 116 -7.59 9.62 14.98
N ASP A 117 -7.03 9.15 16.08
CA ASP A 117 -5.81 8.32 16.07
C ASP A 117 -6.02 6.99 15.35
N MET A 118 -7.18 6.35 15.55
CA MET A 118 -7.54 5.12 14.81
C MET A 118 -7.64 5.38 13.31
N GLN A 119 -8.25 6.50 12.91
CA GLN A 119 -8.34 6.89 11.51
C GLN A 119 -6.97 7.22 10.91
N TRP A 120 -6.08 7.89 11.64
CA TRP A 120 -4.70 8.11 11.20
C TRP A 120 -3.88 6.83 11.07
N ASN A 121 -4.10 5.84 11.95
CA ASN A 121 -3.51 4.50 11.79
C ASN A 121 -4.06 3.79 10.53
N LEU A 122 -5.34 3.94 10.21
CA LEU A 122 -5.91 3.46 8.94
C LEU A 122 -5.28 4.13 7.73
N VAL A 123 -5.06 5.46 7.75
CA VAL A 123 -4.33 6.18 6.70
C VAL A 123 -2.94 5.58 6.50
N ASN A 124 -2.23 5.30 7.61
CA ASN A 124 -0.92 4.67 7.58
C ASN A 124 -0.96 3.31 6.90
N TYR A 125 -1.92 2.46 7.26
CA TYR A 125 -2.09 1.16 6.60
C TYR A 125 -2.47 1.30 5.12
N VAL A 126 -3.45 2.13 4.75
CA VAL A 126 -3.88 2.31 3.35
C VAL A 126 -2.71 2.77 2.47
N LYS A 127 -1.88 3.69 2.96
CA LYS A 127 -0.67 4.11 2.24
C LYS A 127 0.41 3.02 2.17
N SER A 128 0.49 2.14 3.16
CA SER A 128 1.39 1.00 3.12
C SER A 128 0.97 -0.05 2.08
N LEU A 129 -0.30 -0.08 1.66
CA LEU A 129 -0.84 -1.01 0.66
C LEU A 129 -0.39 -0.69 -0.78
N ILE A 130 0.16 0.49 -1.03
CA ILE A 130 0.56 0.88 -2.38
C ILE A 130 1.70 -0.03 -2.84
N THR A 131 1.33 -1.02 -3.66
CA THR A 131 2.26 -1.76 -4.51
C THR A 131 2.37 -1.00 -5.82
N THR A 132 3.57 -0.56 -6.18
CA THR A 132 3.80 0.14 -7.44
C THR A 132 3.60 -0.79 -8.63
N ASP A 133 2.37 -0.82 -9.14
CA ASP A 133 2.09 -1.16 -10.52
C ASP A 133 2.06 0.14 -11.33
N SER A 134 3.22 0.73 -11.63
CA SER A 134 3.30 1.83 -12.58
C SER A 134 4.67 1.86 -13.24
N ALA A 135 4.75 1.19 -14.39
CA ALA A 135 5.64 1.60 -15.45
C ALA A 135 5.35 3.08 -15.76
N GLY A 136 6.32 3.96 -15.49
CA GLY A 136 6.28 5.36 -15.89
C GLY A 136 5.51 6.30 -14.96
N GLY A 137 6.11 6.69 -13.83
CA GLY A 137 5.59 7.85 -13.09
C GLY A 137 6.26 8.11 -11.75
N LYS A 138 7.34 8.92 -11.77
CA LYS A 138 8.04 9.55 -10.63
C LYS A 138 8.53 8.61 -9.52
N ALA A 139 9.81 8.71 -9.17
CA ALA A 139 10.39 7.99 -8.04
C ALA A 139 9.53 8.21 -6.79
N ILE A 140 8.98 7.13 -6.23
CA ILE A 140 8.36 7.19 -4.91
C ILE A 140 9.44 7.66 -3.95
N GLU A 141 9.17 8.76 -3.23
CA GLU A 141 10.02 9.15 -2.10
C GLU A 141 9.97 8.03 -1.06
N ARG A 142 11.04 7.22 -1.04
CA ARG A 142 11.22 6.14 -0.09
C ARG A 142 11.60 6.74 1.26
N PRO A 143 10.87 6.45 2.34
CA PRO A 143 11.22 6.98 3.65
C PRO A 143 12.60 6.47 4.10
N GLY A 144 13.31 7.33 4.83
CA GLY A 144 14.64 7.03 5.37
C GLY A 144 15.80 7.28 4.41
N LYS A 145 17.01 7.28 4.96
CA LYS A 145 18.26 7.46 4.20
C LYS A 145 18.60 6.17 3.46
N GLN A 146 18.86 6.24 2.15
CA GLN A 146 19.40 5.11 1.41
C GLN A 146 20.79 4.76 1.97
N ILE A 147 20.96 3.53 2.46
CA ILE A 147 22.22 3.05 3.03
C ILE A 147 22.95 2.07 2.10
N ARG A 148 22.24 1.44 1.15
CA ARG A 148 22.81 0.50 0.18
C ARG A 148 21.92 0.33 -1.04
N ARG A 149 22.53 0.07 -2.19
CA ARG A 149 21.85 -0.42 -3.39
C ARG A 149 22.73 -1.47 -4.08
N ILE A 150 22.17 -2.60 -4.48
CA ILE A 150 22.89 -3.70 -5.14
C ILE A 150 22.01 -4.41 -6.18
N ASN A 151 22.63 -4.96 -7.22
CA ASN A 151 21.97 -5.82 -8.19
C ASN A 151 22.36 -7.27 -7.94
N LEU A 152 21.38 -8.16 -7.72
CA LEU A 152 21.57 -9.59 -7.49
C LEU A 152 20.61 -10.39 -8.37
N LYS A 153 21.16 -11.28 -9.21
CA LYS A 153 20.39 -12.19 -10.08
C LYS A 153 19.28 -11.49 -10.90
N GLY A 154 19.56 -10.28 -11.40
CA GLY A 154 18.59 -9.49 -12.19
C GLY A 154 17.58 -8.69 -11.35
N TYR A 155 17.73 -8.66 -10.02
CA TYR A 155 16.92 -7.85 -9.11
C TYR A 155 17.75 -6.73 -8.50
N THR A 156 17.17 -5.54 -8.40
CA THR A 156 17.73 -4.42 -7.64
C THR A 156 17.20 -4.47 -6.21
N LEU A 157 18.11 -4.54 -5.24
CA LEU A 157 17.81 -4.35 -3.83
C LEU A 157 18.25 -2.95 -3.39
N THR A 158 17.33 -2.17 -2.82
CA THR A 158 17.65 -0.85 -2.26
C THR A 158 17.28 -0.81 -0.79
N TYR A 159 18.23 -0.49 0.08
CA TYR A 159 18.06 -0.46 1.53
C TYR A 159 17.97 0.97 2.03
N HIS A 160 16.97 1.24 2.87
CA HIS A 160 16.80 2.53 3.55
C HIS A 160 16.74 2.33 5.06
N LEU A 161 17.33 3.26 5.80
CA LEU A 161 17.26 3.29 7.26
C LEU A 161 16.55 4.56 7.71
N LEU A 162 15.50 4.38 8.50
CA LEU A 162 14.82 5.48 9.18
C LEU A 162 15.31 5.52 10.63
N ASP A 163 15.56 6.72 11.13
CA ASP A 163 15.80 6.95 12.54
C ASP A 163 14.45 7.27 13.23
N LEU A 164 14.06 6.45 14.19
CA LEU A 164 12.83 6.61 14.97
C LEU A 164 13.07 7.35 16.29
N SER A 165 14.33 7.60 16.66
CA SER A 165 14.69 8.31 17.89
C SER A 165 14.27 9.78 17.85
N GLU A 166 14.34 10.42 16.67
CA GLU A 166 13.88 11.81 16.48
C GLU A 166 12.36 11.97 16.59
N GLN A 167 11.58 10.95 16.18
CA GLN A 167 10.11 10.97 16.25
C GLN A 167 9.59 10.88 17.69
N ALA A 168 10.29 10.15 18.56
CA ALA A 168 9.91 10.02 19.96
C ALA A 168 10.02 11.35 20.74
N GLU A 169 10.95 12.22 20.36
CA GLU A 169 11.08 13.56 20.95
C GLU A 169 10.00 14.51 20.43
N MET A 170 9.66 14.47 19.14
CA MET A 170 8.52 15.25 18.58
C MET A 170 7.19 14.92 19.25
N MET A 171 6.89 13.64 19.51
CA MET A 171 5.64 13.23 20.17
C MET A 171 5.52 13.73 21.62
N LYS A 172 6.63 14.00 22.32
CA LYS A 172 6.60 14.60 23.67
C LYS A 172 6.18 16.07 23.66
N THR A 173 6.48 16.79 22.59
CA THR A 173 6.24 18.24 22.48
C THR A 173 4.78 18.60 22.15
N MET A 174 3.96 17.62 21.73
CA MET A 174 2.59 17.86 21.26
C MET A 174 1.49 17.63 22.30
N GLY A 175 1.82 17.56 23.60
CA GLY A 175 0.81 17.50 24.68
C GLY A 175 0.11 16.14 24.75
N GLY A 176 0.66 15.24 25.54
CA GLY A 176 0.19 13.87 25.70
C GLY A 176 -1.29 13.75 26.06
N HIS A 177 -2.10 13.37 25.07
CA HIS A 177 -3.09 12.33 25.32
C HIS A 177 -2.38 11.01 25.10
N SER A 178 -2.25 10.23 26.17
CA SER A 178 -1.70 8.89 26.07
C SER A 178 -2.47 8.15 24.98
N VAL A 179 -1.77 7.74 23.94
CA VAL A 179 -2.26 6.71 23.04
C VAL A 179 -2.41 5.47 23.93
N LEU A 180 -3.62 5.24 24.43
CA LEU A 180 -3.97 4.11 25.29
C LEU A 180 -3.43 2.83 24.63
N GLY A 181 -2.42 2.23 25.27
CA GLY A 181 -1.78 0.99 24.83
C GLY A 181 -0.43 1.13 24.11
N MET A 182 0.12 2.33 23.89
CA MET A 182 1.53 2.47 23.51
C MET A 182 2.43 2.22 24.72
N LYS A 183 2.78 0.96 24.98
CA LYS A 183 4.07 0.71 25.62
C LYS A 183 5.12 1.19 24.64
N LYS A 184 5.78 2.30 24.97
CA LYS A 184 7.07 2.69 24.42
C LYS A 184 7.92 1.42 24.42
N SER A 185 8.27 0.86 23.27
CA SER A 185 9.29 -0.19 23.24
C SER A 185 10.62 0.56 23.30
N PRO A 186 11.29 0.63 24.47
CA PRO A 186 12.52 1.42 24.59
C PRO A 186 13.61 0.92 23.65
N ASP A 187 13.42 -0.23 23.01
CA ASP A 187 14.43 -0.96 22.25
C ASP A 187 14.34 -0.77 20.74
N ILE A 188 13.33 -0.06 20.22
CA ILE A 188 13.23 0.24 18.79
C ILE A 188 13.81 1.63 18.53
N THR A 189 14.90 1.70 17.76
CA THR A 189 15.53 2.98 17.40
C THR A 189 15.49 3.27 15.92
N ASN A 190 15.39 2.24 15.08
CA ASN A 190 15.44 2.41 13.65
C ASN A 190 14.43 1.49 12.97
N HIS A 191 14.07 1.87 11.74
CA HIS A 191 13.29 1.03 10.85
C HIS A 191 14.11 0.76 9.60
N LEU A 192 14.43 -0.51 9.34
CA LEU A 192 15.19 -0.93 8.16
C LEU A 192 14.23 -1.39 7.08
N MET A 193 14.35 -0.81 5.90
CA MET A 193 13.57 -1.10 4.71
C MET A 193 14.45 -1.71 3.64
N VAL A 194 13.92 -2.69 2.90
CA VAL A 194 14.46 -3.12 1.60
C VAL A 194 13.37 -3.08 0.53
N TYR A 195 13.71 -2.53 -0.63
CA TYR A 195 12.88 -2.52 -1.82
C TYR A 195 13.50 -3.46 -2.85
N ILE A 196 12.67 -4.30 -3.46
CA ILE A 196 13.09 -5.34 -4.39
C ILE A 196 12.44 -5.03 -5.73
N GLU A 197 13.23 -4.74 -6.75
CA GLU A 197 12.75 -4.45 -8.11
C GLU A 197 13.34 -5.46 -9.11
N ASN A 198 12.59 -5.85 -10.13
CA ASN A 198 13.15 -6.58 -11.27
C ASN A 198 13.88 -5.63 -12.25
N SER A 199 14.40 -6.18 -13.35
CA SER A 199 15.06 -5.41 -14.42
C SER A 199 14.21 -4.29 -15.02
N ASP A 200 12.89 -4.43 -14.97
CA ASP A 200 11.93 -3.47 -15.54
C ASP A 200 11.53 -2.38 -14.52
N GLY A 201 12.13 -2.40 -13.33
CA GLY A 201 11.78 -1.51 -12.22
C GLY A 201 10.47 -1.87 -11.52
N LYS A 202 9.90 -3.05 -11.79
CA LYS A 202 8.69 -3.54 -11.12
C LYS A 202 9.05 -4.05 -9.72
N VAL A 203 8.32 -3.59 -8.72
CA VAL A 203 8.45 -4.08 -7.34
C VAL A 203 8.01 -5.54 -7.25
N MET A 204 8.82 -6.33 -6.57
CA MET A 204 8.63 -7.77 -6.40
C MET A 204 8.04 -8.09 -5.04
N GLN A 205 7.15 -9.09 -5.03
CA GLN A 205 6.58 -9.64 -3.80
C GLN A 205 7.34 -10.89 -3.36
N GLY A 206 7.53 -11.04 -2.07
CA GLY A 206 8.19 -12.17 -1.44
C GLY A 206 8.22 -12.07 0.08
N ASP A 207 8.89 -13.04 0.70
CA ASP A 207 9.22 -13.01 2.12
C ASP A 207 10.63 -12.48 2.31
N VAL A 208 10.80 -11.57 3.27
CA VAL A 208 12.12 -11.05 3.63
C VAL A 208 12.36 -11.20 5.12
N ALA A 209 13.55 -11.67 5.46
CA ALA A 209 14.07 -11.72 6.82
C ALA A 209 15.37 -10.92 6.90
N PHE A 210 15.54 -10.18 8.00
CA PHE A 210 16.79 -9.54 8.35
C PHE A 210 17.50 -10.27 9.50
N LEU A 211 18.81 -10.28 9.42
CA LEU A 211 19.73 -10.65 10.51
C LEU A 211 20.71 -9.50 10.68
N LEU A 212 20.72 -8.89 11.86
CA LEU A 212 21.65 -7.85 12.24
C LEU A 212 22.61 -8.38 13.29
N ILE A 213 23.89 -8.05 13.17
CA ILE A 213 24.92 -8.34 14.18
C ILE A 213 25.47 -7.00 14.64
N GLY A 214 25.30 -6.70 15.92
CA GLY A 214 25.72 -5.44 16.53
C GLY A 214 27.24 -5.35 16.73
N PRO A 215 27.75 -4.16 17.08
CA PRO A 215 29.15 -3.95 17.43
C PRO A 215 29.60 -4.77 18.64
N ASP A 216 28.65 -5.17 19.50
CA ASP A 216 28.86 -6.05 20.66
C ASP A 216 28.83 -7.55 20.29
N GLY A 217 28.70 -7.86 18.99
CA GLY A 217 28.65 -9.23 18.46
C GLY A 217 27.29 -9.92 18.63
N LYS A 218 26.28 -9.26 19.22
CA LYS A 218 24.95 -9.87 19.41
C LYS A 218 24.16 -9.86 18.12
N ASP A 219 23.47 -10.97 17.85
CA ASP A 219 22.61 -11.08 16.69
C ASP A 219 21.13 -10.77 17.01
N PHE A 220 20.43 -10.23 16.02
CA PHE A 220 19.00 -9.95 16.05
C PHE A 220 18.38 -10.38 14.73
N ARG A 221 17.33 -11.20 14.79
CA ARG A 221 16.65 -11.73 13.61
C ARG A 221 15.21 -11.31 13.64
N THR A 222 14.70 -10.87 12.49
CA THR A 222 13.30 -10.47 12.37
C THR A 222 12.77 -10.75 10.98
N MET A 223 11.49 -11.12 10.91
CA MET A 223 10.74 -11.15 9.66
C MET A 223 10.24 -9.75 9.36
N THR A 224 10.26 -9.37 8.09
CA THR A 224 9.76 -8.07 7.67
C THR A 224 8.26 -8.09 7.43
N MET A 225 7.68 -6.89 7.38
CA MET A 225 6.33 -6.65 6.93
C MET A 225 6.34 -5.84 5.63
N GLY A 226 5.44 -6.18 4.70
CA GLY A 226 5.27 -5.41 3.47
C GLY A 226 4.69 -4.02 3.76
N MET A 227 5.40 -2.97 3.33
CA MET A 227 4.96 -1.57 3.44
C MET A 227 5.67 -0.68 2.41
N TYR A 228 4.97 0.34 1.90
CA TYR A 228 5.53 1.31 0.94
C TYR A 228 6.10 0.71 -0.35
N GLY A 229 5.62 -0.45 -0.78
CA GLY A 229 6.22 -1.18 -1.91
C GLY A 229 7.58 -1.79 -1.59
N GLY A 230 7.91 -1.95 -0.31
CA GLY A 230 9.10 -2.65 0.18
C GLY A 230 8.79 -3.49 1.42
N TYR A 231 9.85 -3.88 2.11
CA TYR A 231 9.83 -4.79 3.24
C TYR A 231 10.58 -4.15 4.40
N GLY A 232 9.86 -3.90 5.49
CA GLY A 232 10.34 -3.15 6.64
C GLY A 232 10.34 -3.96 7.92
N ALA A 233 11.26 -3.69 8.83
CA ALA A 233 11.20 -4.17 10.20
C ALA A 233 11.77 -3.14 11.17
N ASP A 234 11.13 -3.03 12.34
CA ASP A 234 11.67 -2.31 13.48
C ASP A 234 12.91 -3.03 14.05
N ILE A 235 14.00 -2.29 14.23
CA ILE A 235 15.30 -2.80 14.68
C ILE A 235 15.93 -1.91 15.77
N ASN A 236 16.81 -2.53 16.55
CA ASN A 236 17.60 -1.84 17.58
C ASN A 236 19.03 -1.61 17.08
N MET A 237 19.38 -0.34 16.86
CA MET A 237 20.74 0.07 16.52
C MET A 237 21.25 1.19 17.44
N LYS A 238 21.05 1.04 18.76
CA LYS A 238 21.48 2.03 19.78
C LYS A 238 23.00 2.21 19.89
N LEU A 239 23.78 1.15 19.67
CA LEU A 239 25.22 1.18 19.89
C LEU A 239 25.88 1.88 18.72
N LYS A 240 26.76 2.83 18.99
CA LYS A 240 27.65 3.37 17.95
C LYS A 240 28.64 2.29 17.55
N GLY A 241 28.94 2.20 16.25
CA GLY A 241 29.87 1.19 15.72
C GLY A 241 29.38 0.54 14.44
N VAL A 242 30.09 -0.52 14.05
CA VAL A 242 29.81 -1.28 12.83
C VAL A 242 28.76 -2.35 13.10
N TYR A 243 27.67 -2.30 12.35
CA TYR A 243 26.68 -3.38 12.27
C TYR A 243 26.91 -4.21 11.01
N THR A 244 26.77 -5.52 11.11
CA THR A 244 26.62 -6.39 9.94
C THR A 244 25.14 -6.64 9.69
N ILE A 245 24.66 -6.37 8.48
CA ILE A 245 23.27 -6.54 8.07
C ILE A 245 23.22 -7.62 6.99
N LYS A 246 22.39 -8.63 7.21
CA LYS A 246 22.10 -9.69 6.24
C LYS A 246 20.62 -9.70 5.91
N ALA A 247 20.30 -9.87 4.64
CA ALA A 247 18.94 -10.01 4.15
C ALA A 247 18.79 -11.35 3.42
N LYS A 248 17.75 -12.10 3.77
CA LYS A 248 17.32 -13.28 3.04
C LYS A 248 15.96 -13.02 2.43
N ILE A 249 15.85 -13.22 1.13
CA ILE A 249 14.68 -12.85 0.34
C ILE A 249 14.24 -14.07 -0.46
N VAL A 250 12.96 -14.41 -0.37
CA VAL A 250 12.31 -15.45 -1.16
C VAL A 250 11.22 -14.78 -1.98
N ILE A 251 11.45 -14.62 -3.29
CA ILE A 251 10.50 -14.02 -4.22
C ILE A 251 9.62 -15.14 -4.78
N GLU A 252 8.31 -15.02 -4.59
CA GLU A 252 7.32 -15.91 -5.19
C GLU A 252 6.94 -15.37 -6.57
N SER A 253 7.51 -15.95 -7.63
CA SER A 253 7.14 -15.65 -9.02
C SER A 253 6.62 -16.91 -9.73
N ARG A 254 6.80 -17.02 -11.06
CA ARG A 254 6.61 -18.28 -11.78
C ARG A 254 7.52 -19.39 -11.21
N ASP A 255 8.74 -18.99 -10.82
CA ASP A 255 9.70 -19.83 -10.09
C ASP A 255 10.10 -19.13 -8.77
N ILE A 256 10.44 -19.93 -7.75
CA ILE A 256 10.94 -19.42 -6.46
C ILE A 256 12.37 -18.91 -6.64
N VAL A 257 12.58 -17.61 -6.43
CA VAL A 257 13.92 -17.00 -6.47
C VAL A 257 14.39 -16.71 -5.05
N ARG A 258 15.61 -17.14 -4.72
CA ARG A 258 16.26 -16.85 -3.43
C ARG A 258 17.42 -15.87 -3.62
N LEU A 259 17.39 -14.75 -2.91
CA LEU A 259 18.45 -13.76 -2.85
C LEU A 259 18.98 -13.67 -1.42
N GLU A 260 20.29 -13.54 -1.30
CA GLU A 260 20.96 -13.26 -0.02
C GLU A 260 21.94 -12.10 -0.25
N ASP A 261 21.91 -11.11 0.64
CA ASP A 261 22.84 -9.98 0.66
C ASP A 261 23.41 -9.82 2.07
N GLU A 262 24.66 -9.40 2.16
CA GLU A 262 25.38 -9.15 3.40
C GLU A 262 26.28 -7.93 3.25
N PHE A 263 26.21 -6.99 4.20
CA PHE A 263 27.01 -5.78 4.19
C PHE A 263 27.19 -5.20 5.60
N THR A 264 28.13 -4.29 5.75
CA THR A 264 28.34 -3.54 7.00
C THR A 264 27.81 -2.12 6.91
N PHE A 265 27.37 -1.57 8.04
CA PHE A 265 26.88 -0.20 8.18
C PHE A 265 27.46 0.43 9.44
N GLN A 266 28.04 1.62 9.32
CA GLN A 266 28.57 2.39 10.44
C GLN A 266 27.46 3.26 11.05
N MET A 267 27.10 2.98 12.29
CA MET A 267 26.23 3.85 13.09
C MET A 267 27.09 4.88 13.82
N ASN A 268 26.77 6.16 13.64
CA ASN A 268 27.55 7.31 14.14
C ASN A 268 27.02 7.90 15.43
#